data_AF-A0A536WMC5-F1
#
_entry.id   AF-A0A536WMC5-F1
#
_cell.length_a   1.000
_cell.length_b   1.000
_cell.length_c   1.000
_cell.angle_alpha   90.00
_cell.angle_beta   90.00
_cell.angle_gamma   90.00
#
_symmetry.space_group_name_H-M   'P 1'
#
loop_
_entity.id
_entity.type
_entity.pdbx_description
1 polymer ?
#
loop_
_entity_poly.entity_id
_entity_poly.type
_entity_poly.pdbx_seq_one_letter_code
_entity_poly.pdbx_strand_id
1 'polypeptide(L)' 'MSLTITSSVFAPNGSIPSLYTCEGKDLSPPLAFGGVPAATKSLALIVDDPDAPDPAAP' A
#
# COMPACT_ATOMS: atom_id res chain seq x y z
N MET A 1 20.34 7.78 -3.17
CA MET A 1 18.93 8.00 -2.76
C MET A 1 18.29 6.65 -2.55
N SER A 2 17.43 6.52 -1.55
CA SER A 2 16.67 5.30 -1.24
C SER A 2 15.30 5.35 -1.91
N LEU A 3 14.82 4.21 -2.40
CA LEU A 3 13.44 4.05 -2.85
C LEU A 3 12.49 4.23 -1.67
N THR A 4 11.48 5.07 -1.81
CA THR A 4 10.43 5.29 -0.80
C THR A 4 9.05 5.17 -1.41
N ILE A 5 8.07 4.84 -0.57
CA ILE A 5 6.65 4.86 -0.90
C ILE A 5 5.88 5.57 0.21
N THR A 6 4.97 6.45 -0.16
CA THR A 6 4.16 7.26 0.78
C THR A 6 2.73 7.38 0.28
N SER A 7 1.78 7.60 1.20
CA SER A 7 0.40 7.97 0.86
C SER A 7 0.09 9.37 1.38
N SER A 8 -0.75 10.11 0.67
CA SER A 8 -1.25 11.42 1.14
C SER A 8 -2.38 11.29 2.17
N VAL A 9 -2.94 10.09 2.34
CA VAL A 9 -4.14 9.86 3.15
C VAL A 9 -3.90 9.04 4.42
N PHE A 10 -2.71 8.47 4.59
CA PHE A 10 -2.27 7.85 5.85
C PHE A 10 -0.75 7.91 5.98
N ALA A 11 -0.27 7.97 7.23
CA ALA A 11 1.15 7.87 7.56
C ALA A 11 1.60 6.40 7.65
N PRO A 12 2.91 6.10 7.62
CA PRO A 12 3.41 4.75 7.89
C PRO A 12 2.86 4.22 9.23
N ASN A 13 2.35 2.98 9.23
CA ASN A 13 1.66 2.35 10.36
C ASN A 13 0.39 3.07 10.86
N GLY A 14 -0.09 4.07 10.12
CA GLY A 14 -1.36 4.73 10.37
C GLY A 14 -2.53 3.93 9.81
N SER A 15 -3.74 4.21 10.30
CA SER A 15 -4.96 3.60 9.80
C SER A 15 -5.28 4.05 8.37
N ILE A 16 -5.69 3.10 7.54
CA ILE A 16 -6.21 3.39 6.19
C ILE A 16 -7.62 3.98 6.33
N PRO A 17 -7.93 5.14 5.71
CA PRO A 17 -9.26 5.73 5.78
C PRO A 17 -10.34 4.80 5.20
N SER A 18 -11.52 4.76 5.84
CA SER A 18 -12.62 3.84 5.48
C SER A 18 -13.01 3.91 4.00
N LEU A 19 -12.88 5.08 3.36
CA LEU A 19 -13.09 5.27 1.92
C LEU A 19 -12.36 4.23 1.04
N TYR A 20 -11.16 3.80 1.46
CA TYR A 20 -10.28 2.88 0.73
C TYR A 20 -10.36 1.44 1.24
N THR A 21 -11.37 1.14 2.06
CA THR A 21 -11.64 -0.20 2.61
C THR A 21 -12.95 -0.74 2.06
N CYS A 22 -13.26 -2.00 2.39
CA CYS A 22 -14.54 -2.63 2.06
C CYS A 22 -15.76 -1.95 2.73
N GLU A 23 -15.56 -1.17 3.80
CA GLU A 23 -16.63 -0.38 4.45
C GLU A 23 -16.95 0.91 3.67
N GLY A 24 -16.09 1.32 2.74
CA GLY A 24 -16.22 2.54 1.97
C GLY A 24 -16.52 2.27 0.49
N LYS A 25 -15.65 2.80 -0.38
CA LYS A 25 -15.79 2.66 -1.83
C LYS A 25 -14.86 1.61 -2.42
N ASP A 26 -14.09 0.93 -1.59
CA ASP A 26 -13.14 -0.10 -2.00
C ASP A 26 -12.17 0.38 -3.11
N LEU A 27 -11.72 1.63 -2.98
CA LEU A 27 -10.78 2.24 -3.91
C LEU A 27 -9.35 2.01 -3.43
N SER A 28 -8.41 1.91 -4.37
CA SER A 28 -6.98 1.91 -4.02
C SER A 28 -6.57 3.27 -3.45
N PRO A 29 -5.84 3.32 -2.31
CA PRO A 29 -5.35 4.58 -1.77
C PRO A 29 -4.32 5.23 -2.70
N PRO A 30 -4.20 6.57 -2.71
CA PRO A 30 -3.17 7.25 -3.47
C PRO A 30 -1.79 6.90 -2.91
N LEU A 31 -0.86 6.49 -3.78
CA LEU A 31 0.53 6.18 -3.43
C LEU A 31 1.47 7.00 -4.31
N ALA A 32 2.57 7.45 -3.71
CA ALA A 32 3.64 8.18 -4.37
C ALA A 32 4.98 7.48 -4.12
N PHE A 33 5.73 7.27 -5.20
CA PHE A 33 7.08 6.69 -5.16
C PHE A 33 8.12 7.81 -5.22
N GLY A 34 9.12 7.74 -4.33
CA GLY A 34 10.24 8.68 -4.28
C GLY A 34 11.57 7.96 -4.41
N GLY A 35 12.60 8.69 -4.85
CA GLY A 35 13.98 8.17 -4.87
C GLY A 35 14.21 6.95 -5.77
N VAL A 36 13.39 6.77 -6.80
CA VAL A 36 13.52 5.67 -7.77
C VAL A 36 14.89 5.77 -8.48
N PRO A 37 15.75 4.73 -8.43
CA PRO A 37 17.05 4.76 -9.08
C PRO A 37 16.92 5.00 -10.60
N ALA A 38 17.81 5.81 -11.18
CA ALA A 38 17.71 6.22 -12.59
C ALA A 38 17.73 5.06 -13.61
N ALA A 39 18.35 3.92 -13.26
CA ALA A 39 18.40 2.73 -14.12
C ALA A 39 17.15 1.83 -14.03
N THR A 40 16.17 2.17 -13.19
CA THR A 40 14.95 1.38 -12.98
C THR A 40 14.13 1.31 -14.27
N LYS A 41 13.82 0.10 -14.73
CA LYS A 41 13.02 -0.12 -15.94
C LYS A 41 11.51 -0.17 -15.66
N SER A 42 11.15 -0.66 -14.49
CA SER A 42 9.77 -0.83 -14.05
C SER A 42 9.69 -0.88 -12.52
N LEU A 43 8.50 -0.63 -12.00
CA LEU A 43 8.15 -0.83 -10.59
C LEU A 43 7.03 -1.85 -10.51
N ALA A 44 7.00 -2.62 -9.44
CA ALA A 44 5.89 -3.48 -9.06
C ALA A 44 5.51 -3.19 -7.61
N LEU A 45 4.23 -3.34 -7.28
CA LEU A 45 3.68 -3.14 -5.94
C LEU A 45 3.03 -4.45 -5.48
N ILE A 46 3.46 -4.93 -4.32
CA ILE A 46 2.80 -6.02 -3.59
C ILE A 46 2.21 -5.38 -2.33
N VAL A 47 0.91 -5.60 -2.13
CA VAL A 47 0.20 -5.25 -0.90
C VAL A 47 -0.29 -6.58 -0.34
N ASP A 48 0.10 -6.87 0.90
CA ASP A 48 -0.16 -8.16 1.54
C ASP A 48 -0.64 -7.91 2.98
N ASP A 49 -1.59 -8.72 3.42
CA ASP A 49 -2.13 -8.70 4.78
C ASP A 49 -1.71 -10.00 5.49
N PRO A 50 -0.60 -9.98 6.25
CA PRO A 50 -0.12 -11.17 6.96
C PRO A 50 -1.01 -11.55 8.15
N ASP A 51 -1.94 -10.68 8.55
CA ASP A 51 -2.87 -10.91 9.66
C ASP A 51 -4.20 -11.54 9.18
N ALA A 52 -4.37 -11.72 7.86
CA ALA A 52 -5.52 -12.39 7.31
C ALA A 52 -5.59 -13.85 7.83
N PRO A 53 -6.76 -14.33 8.29
CA PRO A 53 -6.91 -15.68 8.79
C PRO A 53 -6.61 -16.71 7.70
N ASP A 54 -5.98 -17.83 8.07
CA ASP A 54 -5.67 -18.91 7.14
C ASP A 54 -6.98 -19.45 6.53
N PRO A 55 -7.16 -19.36 5.20
CA PRO A 55 -8.35 -19.90 4.53
C PRO A 55 -8.56 -21.41 4.79
N ALA A 56 -7.51 -22.15 5.13
CA ALA A 56 -7.55 -23.58 5.41
C ALA A 56 -7.75 -23.93 6.90
N ALA A 57 -7.65 -22.95 7.81
CA ALA A 57 -7.86 -23.13 9.25
C ALA A 57 -8.59 -21.91 9.85
N PRO A 58 -9.90 -21.75 9.55
CA PRO A 58 -10.70 -20.61 9.98
C PRO A 58 -11.03 -20.60 11.48
#